data_AF-A0A3M6V4P3-F1
#
_entry.id   AF-A0A3M6V4P3-F1
#
_cell.length_a   1.000
_cell.length_b   1.000
_cell.length_c   1.000
_cell.angle_alpha   90.00
_cell.angle_beta   90.00
_cell.angle_gamma   90.00
#
_symmetry.space_group_name_H-M   'P 1'
#
loop_
_entity.id
_entity.type
_entity.pdbx_description
1 polymer ?
#
loop_
_entity_poly.entity_id
_entity_poly.type
_entity_poly.pdbx_seq_one_letter_code
_entity_poly.pdbx_strand_id
1 'polypeptide(L)'
;MASSGTKQIQHKQRSMWWLFRHFRFVFLASTMEFFTANGQCRAEVNIQGMTLKRSVFKRWSLAAPHLCDVKCGQEITCQSYNYNRKYQICELNNRSKEARPENFLSAPAWSLAAPHLCDVKCGQEITCQSNNYNRKYKICELNNCTKEARPENFLSAPAWFYIRRLKGRPPLGSIPELPALSCHEIKASDGKHTISGKYWLDPTRKGKAKLIYCNMVNEVWISSSVDASLKLL
;
A
#
# COMPACT_ATOMS: atom_id res chain seq x y z
N MET A 1 13.90 -56.98 75.02
CA MET A 1 13.70 -57.75 73.77
C MET A 1 12.85 -56.92 72.83
N ALA A 2 13.36 -56.66 71.61
CA ALA A 2 12.64 -56.35 70.36
C ALA A 2 11.63 -55.16 70.36
N SER A 3 11.46 -54.34 69.32
CA SER A 3 12.02 -54.24 67.98
C SER A 3 11.31 -53.08 67.29
N SER A 4 12.03 -52.38 66.39
CA SER A 4 11.53 -51.83 65.12
C SER A 4 10.20 -51.04 65.10
N GLY A 5 10.28 -49.70 65.00
CA GLY A 5 9.07 -48.90 64.71
C GLY A 5 9.21 -47.51 64.09
N THR A 6 10.38 -46.87 64.09
CA THR A 6 10.43 -45.40 63.81
C THR A 6 11.32 -44.94 62.65
N LYS A 7 12.08 -45.83 61.98
CA LYS A 7 12.96 -45.43 60.87
C LYS A 7 12.25 -45.12 59.53
N GLN A 8 11.00 -45.58 59.32
CA GLN A 8 10.26 -45.35 58.07
C GLN A 8 9.60 -43.97 57.98
N ILE A 9 9.29 -43.32 59.11
CA ILE A 9 8.52 -42.07 59.13
C ILE A 9 9.40 -40.85 58.77
N GLN A 10 10.68 -40.86 59.15
CA GLN A 10 11.59 -39.74 58.86
C GLN A 10 12.04 -39.64 57.41
N HIS A 11 12.07 -40.74 56.64
CA HIS A 11 12.48 -40.69 55.23
C HIS A 11 11.38 -40.12 54.32
N LYS A 12 10.11 -40.36 54.65
CA LYS A 12 8.95 -39.86 53.89
C LYS A 12 8.70 -38.36 54.10
N GLN A 13 9.01 -37.82 55.29
CA GLN A 13 8.91 -36.37 55.55
C GLN A 13 10.03 -35.56 54.89
N ARG A 14 11.27 -36.10 54.82
CA ARG A 14 12.41 -35.37 54.24
C ARG A 14 12.32 -35.22 52.72
N SER A 15 11.77 -36.20 52.02
CA SER A 15 11.58 -36.16 50.55
C SER A 15 10.57 -35.10 50.12
N MET A 16 9.52 -34.87 50.91
CA MET A 16 8.48 -33.88 50.58
C MET A 16 8.95 -32.43 50.80
N TRP A 17 9.90 -32.16 51.70
CA TRP A 17 10.34 -30.78 51.99
C TRP A 17 11.32 -30.20 50.96
N TRP A 18 12.05 -31.04 50.21
CA TRP A 18 12.93 -30.57 49.14
C TRP A 18 12.16 -30.11 47.89
N LEU A 19 11.01 -30.75 47.59
CA LEU A 19 10.14 -30.35 46.50
C LEU A 19 9.43 -29.00 46.78
N PHE A 20 9.06 -28.73 48.04
CA PHE A 20 8.40 -27.48 48.42
C PHE A 20 9.33 -26.26 48.52
N ARG A 21 10.64 -26.46 48.76
CA ARG A 21 11.61 -25.35 48.85
C ARG A 21 12.10 -24.86 47.49
N HIS A 22 12.09 -25.70 46.45
CA HIS A 22 12.33 -25.27 45.07
C HIS A 22 11.09 -24.66 44.40
N PHE A 23 9.89 -25.00 44.86
CA PHE A 23 8.64 -24.46 44.30
C PHE A 23 8.45 -22.95 44.58
N ARG A 24 9.01 -22.43 45.69
CA ARG A 24 8.94 -20.99 46.02
C ARG A 24 9.97 -20.12 45.31
N PHE A 25 11.07 -20.68 44.81
CA PHE A 25 12.06 -19.90 44.04
C PHE A 25 11.70 -19.80 42.55
N VAL A 26 10.93 -20.74 42.01
CA VAL A 26 10.44 -20.69 40.62
C VAL A 26 9.27 -19.71 40.47
N PHE A 27 8.49 -19.46 41.53
CA PHE A 27 7.30 -18.59 41.46
C PHE A 27 7.58 -17.08 41.55
N LEU A 28 8.81 -16.66 41.86
CA LEU A 28 9.20 -15.24 41.88
C LEU A 28 9.88 -14.77 40.59
N ALA A 29 10.16 -15.67 39.64
CA ALA A 29 10.72 -15.33 38.34
C ALA A 29 9.65 -15.17 37.24
N SER A 30 8.37 -15.44 37.53
CA SER A 30 7.30 -15.55 36.52
C SER A 30 6.36 -14.36 36.42
N THR A 31 6.67 -13.20 37.00
CA THR A 31 5.87 -11.97 36.80
C THR A 31 6.66 -10.80 36.22
N MET A 32 7.87 -11.03 35.71
CA MET A 32 8.39 -10.11 34.69
C MET A 32 7.60 -10.39 33.43
N GLU A 33 6.45 -9.73 33.29
CA GLU A 33 5.86 -9.49 31.97
C GLU A 33 7.00 -8.98 31.10
N PHE A 34 7.40 -9.79 30.12
CA PHE A 34 8.19 -9.30 29.01
C PHE A 34 7.35 -8.21 28.37
N PHE A 35 7.64 -6.95 28.71
CA PHE A 35 7.18 -5.80 27.96
C PHE A 35 7.78 -5.95 26.56
N THR A 36 7.06 -6.64 25.68
CA THR A 36 7.33 -6.57 24.26
C THR A 36 7.00 -5.13 23.85
N ALA A 37 8.01 -4.40 23.37
CA ALA A 37 7.90 -3.02 22.95
C ALA A 37 6.81 -2.78 21.88
N ASN A 38 6.29 -3.85 21.27
CA ASN A 38 5.24 -3.81 20.26
C ASN A 38 3.92 -3.17 20.73
N GLY A 39 3.64 -3.12 22.04
CA GLY A 39 2.45 -2.45 22.60
C GLY A 39 2.64 -0.98 23.00
N GLN A 40 3.89 -0.50 23.07
CA GLN A 40 4.23 0.84 23.58
C GLN A 40 4.51 1.86 22.47
N CYS A 41 4.76 1.40 21.24
CA CYS A 41 5.01 2.28 20.11
C CYS A 41 3.71 2.55 19.34
N ARG A 42 3.20 3.78 19.45
CA ARG A 42 2.14 4.25 18.55
C ARG A 42 2.77 4.46 17.17
N ALA A 43 2.32 3.71 16.16
CA ALA A 43 2.75 3.95 14.78
C ALA A 43 2.20 5.29 14.30
N GLU A 44 3.06 6.29 14.13
CA GLU A 44 2.65 7.57 13.56
C GLU A 44 2.54 7.46 12.04
N VAL A 45 1.32 7.59 11.53
CA VAL A 45 1.06 7.68 10.09
C VAL A 45 1.17 9.14 9.66
N ASN A 46 2.09 9.42 8.74
CA ASN A 46 2.18 10.71 8.06
C ASN A 46 0.89 10.95 7.25
N ILE A 47 0.19 12.04 7.55
CA ILE A 47 -1.01 12.45 6.82
C ILE A 47 -0.59 13.42 5.72
N GLN A 48 -0.64 12.92 4.49
CA GLN A 48 -0.17 13.66 3.33
C GLN A 48 -0.99 14.93 3.05
N GLY A 49 -0.30 15.99 2.65
CA GLY A 49 -0.93 17.27 2.29
C GLY A 49 -1.42 18.10 3.48
N MET A 50 -1.01 17.75 4.71
CA MET A 50 -1.34 18.47 5.93
C MET A 50 -0.10 19.07 6.59
N THR A 51 -0.30 20.09 7.41
CA THR A 51 0.75 20.81 8.15
C THR A 51 0.22 21.27 9.49
N LEU A 52 1.05 21.22 10.53
CA LEU A 52 0.76 21.92 11.77
C LEU A 52 1.23 23.38 11.65
N LYS A 53 0.32 24.35 11.76
CA LYS A 53 0.63 25.79 11.77
C LYS A 53 0.62 26.35 13.18
N ARG A 54 1.13 27.59 13.34
CA ARG A 54 1.13 28.35 14.60
C ARG A 54 1.88 27.72 15.79
N SER A 55 2.48 26.55 15.60
CA SER A 55 3.34 25.85 16.56
C SER A 55 4.79 25.75 16.08
N VAL A 56 5.07 26.27 14.88
CA VAL A 56 6.40 26.29 14.27
C VAL A 56 7.27 27.28 15.02
N PHE A 57 8.40 26.83 15.53
CA PHE A 57 9.35 27.68 16.27
C PHE A 57 10.76 27.68 15.67
N LYS A 58 11.08 26.74 14.78
CA LYS A 58 12.37 26.70 14.07
C LYS A 58 12.20 26.15 12.65
N ARG A 59 13.01 26.64 11.72
CA ARG A 59 12.99 26.22 10.31
C ARG A 59 14.41 25.94 9.80
N TRP A 60 14.56 24.87 9.03
CA TRP A 60 15.82 24.44 8.41
C TRP A 60 15.63 24.13 6.93
N SER A 61 16.68 24.30 6.14
CA SER A 61 16.76 23.75 4.79
C SER A 61 17.51 22.41 4.86
N LEU A 62 16.81 21.30 4.57
CA LEU A 62 17.32 19.93 4.67
C LEU A 62 16.91 19.13 3.44
N ALA A 63 17.85 18.43 2.82
CA ALA A 63 17.61 17.72 1.57
C ALA A 63 16.68 16.49 1.71
N ALA A 64 16.54 15.93 2.92
CA ALA A 64 15.78 14.71 3.17
C ALA A 64 14.94 14.76 4.47
N PRO A 65 13.78 14.07 4.52
CA PRO A 65 12.90 14.06 5.69
C PRO A 65 13.55 13.52 6.96
N HIS A 66 14.33 12.44 6.87
CA HIS A 66 14.95 11.79 8.03
C HIS A 66 15.92 12.72 8.78
N LEU A 67 16.46 13.74 8.11
CA LEU A 67 17.29 14.75 8.75
C LEU A 67 16.45 15.66 9.67
N CYS A 68 15.16 15.85 9.35
CA CYS A 68 14.22 16.59 10.20
C CYS A 68 13.91 15.81 11.48
N ASP A 69 13.79 14.47 11.42
CA ASP A 69 13.70 13.61 12.61
C ASP A 69 14.90 13.83 13.54
N VAL A 70 16.11 13.77 13.00
CA VAL A 70 17.35 13.99 13.75
C VAL A 70 17.38 15.39 14.38
N LYS A 71 17.00 16.44 13.62
CA LYS A 71 16.95 17.81 14.14
C LYS A 71 15.89 18.00 15.23
N CYS A 72 14.75 17.34 15.11
CA CYS A 72 13.72 17.37 16.14
C CYS A 72 14.20 16.64 17.40
N GLY A 73 14.83 15.48 17.27
CA GLY A 73 15.38 14.72 18.40
C GLY A 73 16.52 15.44 19.14
N GLN A 74 17.25 16.35 18.47
CA GLN A 74 18.28 17.20 19.09
C GLN A 74 17.71 18.42 19.80
N GLU A 75 16.44 18.74 19.61
CA GLU A 75 15.79 19.94 20.14
C GLU A 75 14.77 19.54 21.21
N ILE A 76 15.09 19.82 22.48
CA ILE A 76 14.27 19.37 23.62
C ILE A 76 12.82 19.89 23.58
N THR A 77 12.61 21.03 22.93
CA THR A 77 11.29 21.66 22.78
C THR A 77 10.48 21.11 21.60
N CYS A 78 11.09 20.28 20.74
CA CYS A 78 10.43 19.72 19.59
C CYS A 78 9.48 18.57 19.99
N GLN A 79 8.23 18.66 19.53
CA GLN A 79 7.19 17.66 19.76
C GLN A 79 6.69 17.04 18.46
N SER A 80 6.79 17.77 17.35
CA SER A 80 6.58 17.23 16.01
C SER A 80 7.32 18.09 14.99
N TYR A 81 7.34 17.69 13.73
CA TYR A 81 7.85 18.54 12.67
C TYR A 81 7.01 18.42 11.41
N ASN A 82 7.10 19.44 10.58
CA ASN A 82 6.62 19.44 9.22
C ASN A 82 7.80 19.31 8.26
N TYR A 83 7.69 18.48 7.23
CA TYR A 83 8.71 18.43 6.17
C TYR A 83 8.12 18.68 4.79
N ASN A 84 8.60 19.73 4.13
CA ASN A 84 8.26 20.06 2.77
C ASN A 84 9.31 19.49 1.80
N ARG A 85 8.93 18.45 1.05
CA ARG A 85 9.79 17.83 0.03
C ARG A 85 10.13 18.74 -1.16
N LYS A 86 9.23 19.64 -1.54
CA LYS A 86 9.38 20.52 -2.72
C LYS A 86 10.44 21.59 -2.52
N TYR A 87 10.42 22.23 -1.36
CA TYR A 87 11.38 23.28 -1.02
C TYR A 87 12.52 22.78 -0.13
N GLN A 88 12.49 21.50 0.25
CA GLN A 88 13.48 20.90 1.16
C GLN A 88 13.53 21.66 2.49
N ILE A 89 12.35 22.00 3.03
CA ILE A 89 12.21 22.79 4.27
C ILE A 89 11.68 21.90 5.38
N CYS A 90 12.36 21.89 6.51
CA CYS A 90 11.95 21.28 7.77
C CYS A 90 11.49 22.37 8.74
N GLU A 91 10.28 22.29 9.27
CA GLU A 91 9.77 23.18 10.32
C GLU A 91 9.54 22.38 11.61
N LEU A 92 10.24 22.71 12.67
CA LEU A 92 10.05 22.07 13.98
C LEU A 92 8.88 22.73 14.71
N ASN A 93 8.02 21.90 15.29
CA ASN A 93 6.84 22.30 16.04
C ASN A 93 6.96 21.92 17.51
N ASN A 94 6.57 22.84 18.40
CA ASN A 94 6.59 22.60 19.84
C ASN A 94 5.29 21.93 20.33
N ARG A 95 4.44 21.49 19.41
CA ARG A 95 3.18 20.78 19.65
C ARG A 95 3.01 19.66 18.63
N SER A 96 2.14 18.69 18.94
CA SER A 96 1.68 17.65 18.02
C SER A 96 0.31 17.99 17.43
N LYS A 97 -0.12 17.25 16.41
CA LYS A 97 -1.46 17.37 15.82
C LYS A 97 -2.57 16.96 16.80
N GLU A 98 -2.28 16.04 17.72
CA GLU A 98 -3.20 15.61 18.77
C GLU A 98 -3.40 16.70 19.83
N ALA A 99 -2.35 17.47 20.13
CA ALA A 99 -2.42 18.55 21.11
C ALA A 99 -3.17 19.78 20.60
N ARG A 100 -3.16 20.02 19.28
CA ARG A 100 -3.73 21.21 18.62
C ARG A 100 -4.32 20.86 17.24
N PRO A 101 -5.38 20.05 17.17
CA PRO A 101 -5.97 19.63 15.90
C PRO A 101 -6.49 20.81 15.06
N GLU A 102 -6.92 21.90 15.69
CA GLU A 102 -7.38 23.13 15.03
C GLU A 102 -6.30 23.82 14.19
N ASN A 103 -5.03 23.56 14.51
CA ASN A 103 -3.88 24.11 13.80
C ASN A 103 -3.33 23.16 12.73
N PHE A 104 -3.89 21.96 12.61
CA PHE A 104 -3.50 20.96 11.62
C PHE A 104 -4.28 21.21 10.33
N LEU A 105 -3.71 22.05 9.46
CA LEU A 105 -4.37 22.59 8.29
C LEU A 105 -3.90 21.90 7.01
N SER A 106 -4.72 21.98 5.96
CA SER A 106 -4.31 21.58 4.61
C SER A 106 -3.14 22.44 4.13
N ALA A 107 -2.09 21.79 3.63
CA ALA A 107 -0.97 22.41 2.91
C ALA A 107 -0.89 21.87 1.48
N PRO A 108 -1.68 22.42 0.55
CA PRO A 108 -1.64 22.05 -0.86
C PRO A 108 -0.27 22.28 -1.51
N ALA A 109 0.48 23.29 -1.02
CA ALA A 109 1.84 23.59 -1.49
C ALA A 109 2.88 22.51 -1.11
N TRP A 110 2.51 21.58 -0.22
CA TRP A 110 3.35 20.51 0.30
C TRP A 110 2.89 19.14 -0.22
N SER A 111 1.83 19.13 -1.02
CA SER A 111 1.38 17.97 -1.78
C SER A 111 2.40 17.63 -2.87
N LEU A 112 2.62 16.34 -3.01
CA LEU A 112 3.39 15.59 -4.02
C LEU A 112 3.80 16.33 -5.31
N ALA A 113 4.98 15.97 -5.83
CA ALA A 113 5.40 16.39 -7.17
C ALA A 113 4.29 16.13 -8.20
N ALA A 114 4.10 17.08 -9.13
CA ALA A 114 2.99 17.09 -10.07
C ALA A 114 2.76 15.79 -10.89
N PRO A 115 3.77 14.96 -11.24
CA PRO A 115 3.54 13.64 -11.83
C PRO A 115 2.77 12.68 -10.90
N HIS A 116 3.12 12.65 -9.61
CA HIS A 116 2.46 11.76 -8.65
C HIS A 116 1.01 12.18 -8.37
N LEU A 117 0.66 13.46 -8.56
CA LEU A 117 -0.74 13.87 -8.51
C LEU A 117 -1.56 13.19 -9.62
N CYS A 118 -0.99 12.96 -10.81
CA CYS A 118 -1.65 12.22 -11.89
C CYS A 118 -1.90 10.76 -11.49
N ASP A 119 -0.93 10.12 -10.82
CA ASP A 119 -1.07 8.74 -10.36
C ASP A 119 -2.17 8.58 -9.32
N VAL A 120 -2.29 9.55 -8.39
CA VAL A 120 -3.37 9.57 -7.40
C VAL A 120 -4.72 9.71 -8.08
N LYS A 121 -4.86 10.64 -9.04
CA LYS A 121 -6.10 10.81 -9.82
C LYS A 121 -6.45 9.56 -10.62
N CYS A 122 -5.47 8.96 -11.30
CA CYS A 122 -5.66 7.68 -11.98
C CYS A 122 -6.07 6.57 -11.01
N GLY A 123 -5.53 6.58 -9.78
CA GLY A 123 -5.92 5.64 -8.73
C GLY A 123 -7.39 5.75 -8.31
N GLN A 124 -7.97 6.96 -8.36
CA GLN A 124 -9.37 7.22 -8.02
C GLN A 124 -10.34 6.80 -9.13
N GLU A 125 -9.88 6.76 -10.38
CA GLU A 125 -10.68 6.32 -11.52
C GLU A 125 -10.53 4.82 -11.76
N ILE A 126 -11.63 4.07 -11.62
CA ILE A 126 -11.59 2.61 -11.73
C ILE A 126 -11.18 2.15 -13.13
N THR A 127 -11.57 2.87 -14.18
CA THR A 127 -11.21 2.54 -15.57
C THR A 127 -9.77 2.93 -15.93
N CYS A 128 -9.08 3.72 -15.10
CA CYS A 128 -7.77 4.23 -15.44
C CYS A 128 -6.69 3.14 -15.36
N GLN A 129 -5.99 2.93 -16.48
CA GLN A 129 -4.93 1.95 -16.68
C GLN A 129 -3.54 2.61 -16.78
N SER A 130 -3.47 3.83 -17.32
CA SER A 130 -2.25 4.61 -17.41
C SER A 130 -2.57 6.11 -17.49
N ASN A 131 -1.56 6.96 -17.44
CA ASN A 131 -1.72 8.39 -17.64
C ASN A 131 -0.53 8.97 -18.41
N ASN A 132 -0.78 10.08 -19.12
CA ASN A 132 0.27 10.92 -19.69
C ASN A 132 0.38 12.20 -18.86
N TYR A 133 1.61 12.64 -18.62
CA TYR A 133 1.88 13.86 -17.89
C TYR A 133 2.73 14.83 -18.70
N ASN A 134 2.20 16.02 -18.96
CA ASN A 134 2.98 17.08 -19.59
C ASN A 134 3.73 17.90 -18.53
N ARG A 135 5.06 17.84 -18.54
CA ARG A 135 5.88 18.54 -17.53
C ARG A 135 5.84 20.06 -17.69
N LYS A 136 5.71 20.56 -18.93
CA LYS A 136 5.71 22.00 -19.24
C LYS A 136 4.41 22.65 -18.77
N TYR A 137 3.27 22.06 -19.12
CA TYR A 137 1.95 22.62 -18.84
C TYR A 137 1.32 22.09 -17.54
N LYS A 138 1.94 21.09 -16.90
CA LYS A 138 1.43 20.44 -15.68
C LYS A 138 0.06 19.79 -15.87
N ILE A 139 -0.20 19.27 -17.07
CA ILE A 139 -1.45 18.61 -17.46
C ILE A 139 -1.33 17.10 -17.25
N CYS A 140 -2.39 16.47 -16.71
CA CYS A 140 -2.54 15.02 -16.63
C CYS A 140 -3.63 14.58 -17.60
N GLU A 141 -3.34 13.59 -18.45
CA GLU A 141 -4.32 12.90 -19.28
C GLU A 141 -4.45 11.47 -18.77
N LEU A 142 -5.64 11.09 -18.30
CA LEU A 142 -5.90 9.73 -17.81
C LEU A 142 -6.33 8.84 -18.98
N ASN A 143 -5.80 7.62 -19.03
CA ASN A 143 -6.03 6.66 -20.11
C ASN A 143 -6.62 5.37 -19.54
N ASN A 144 -7.61 4.82 -20.26
CA ASN A 144 -8.22 3.53 -19.94
C ASN A 144 -7.48 2.31 -20.56
N CYS A 145 -6.33 2.53 -21.18
CA CYS A 145 -5.50 1.48 -21.79
C CYS A 145 -4.04 1.66 -21.40
N THR A 146 -3.22 0.63 -21.61
CA THR A 146 -1.75 0.68 -21.49
C THR A 146 -1.11 0.74 -22.87
N LYS A 147 0.16 1.17 -22.95
CA LYS A 147 0.90 1.17 -24.22
C LYS A 147 1.16 -0.26 -24.72
N GLU A 148 1.19 -1.24 -23.82
CA GLU A 148 1.34 -2.64 -24.19
C GLU A 148 0.06 -3.21 -24.82
N ALA A 149 -1.12 -2.76 -24.37
CA ALA A 149 -2.40 -3.17 -24.94
C ALA A 149 -2.59 -2.66 -26.38
N ARG A 150 -2.17 -1.42 -26.65
CA ARG A 150 -2.37 -0.72 -27.93
C ARG A 150 -1.12 0.07 -28.35
N PRO A 151 -0.04 -0.62 -28.77
CA PRO A 151 1.22 0.02 -29.12
C PRO A 151 1.07 1.00 -30.30
N GLU A 152 0.10 0.79 -31.19
CA GLU A 152 -0.19 1.65 -32.32
C GLU A 152 -0.64 3.06 -31.92
N ASN A 153 -1.21 3.22 -30.71
CA ASN A 153 -1.63 4.52 -30.19
C ASN A 153 -0.53 5.21 -29.36
N PHE A 154 0.64 4.57 -29.18
CA PHE A 154 1.74 5.12 -28.40
C PHE A 154 2.68 5.94 -29.29
N LEU A 155 2.36 7.23 -29.44
CA LEU A 155 3.11 8.17 -30.28
C LEU A 155 4.23 8.88 -29.49
N SER A 156 5.34 9.18 -30.16
CA SER A 156 6.44 9.94 -29.57
C SER A 156 6.03 11.39 -29.31
N ALA A 157 6.19 11.86 -28.08
CA ALA A 157 5.85 13.22 -27.68
C ALA A 157 6.83 13.73 -26.61
N PRO A 158 7.89 14.47 -26.97
CA PRO A 158 9.01 14.78 -26.07
C PRO A 158 8.67 15.52 -24.77
N ALA A 159 7.58 16.29 -24.74
CA ALA A 159 7.13 17.03 -23.56
C ALA A 159 6.28 16.20 -22.57
N TRP A 160 5.95 14.96 -22.94
CA TRP A 160 5.01 14.10 -22.24
C TRP A 160 5.71 12.90 -21.62
N PHE A 161 5.30 12.55 -20.42
CA PHE A 161 5.78 11.40 -19.67
C PHE A 161 4.64 10.40 -19.57
N TYR A 162 4.87 9.18 -20.06
CA TYR A 162 3.94 8.08 -19.89
C TYR A 162 4.15 7.41 -18.53
N ILE A 163 3.05 7.17 -17.80
CA ILE A 163 3.06 6.49 -16.52
C ILE A 163 2.01 5.39 -16.52
N ARG A 164 2.43 4.14 -16.30
CA ARG A 164 1.53 2.99 -16.15
C ARG A 164 1.05 2.89 -14.71
N ARG A 165 -0.24 2.62 -14.49
CA ARG A 165 -0.78 2.35 -13.15
C ARG A 165 -0.30 0.98 -12.68
N LEU A 166 0.47 0.94 -11.59
CA LEU A 166 0.99 -0.32 -11.05
C LEU A 166 0.16 -0.83 -9.87
N LYS A 167 -0.34 0.07 -9.02
CA LYS A 167 -1.11 -0.30 -7.81
C LYS A 167 -2.61 -0.19 -8.05
N GLY A 168 -3.34 -1.25 -7.68
CA GLY A 168 -4.80 -1.30 -7.76
C GLY A 168 -5.35 -1.11 -9.17
N ARG A 169 -4.58 -1.42 -10.22
CA ARG A 169 -5.05 -1.39 -11.62
C ARG A 169 -5.94 -2.62 -11.85
N PRO A 170 -7.21 -2.45 -12.24
CA PRO A 170 -8.05 -3.61 -12.58
C PRO A 170 -7.53 -4.27 -13.88
N PRO A 171 -7.55 -5.61 -13.98
CA PRO A 171 -7.23 -6.29 -15.23
C PRO A 171 -8.14 -5.80 -16.38
N LEU A 172 -7.60 -5.74 -17.59
CA LEU A 172 -8.38 -5.30 -18.75
C LEU A 172 -9.49 -6.32 -19.04
N GLY A 173 -10.71 -5.85 -19.28
CA GLY A 173 -11.87 -6.73 -19.50
C GLY A 173 -12.40 -7.40 -18.23
N SER A 174 -11.95 -7.05 -17.02
CA SER A 174 -12.49 -7.62 -15.78
C SER A 174 -13.82 -7.01 -15.35
N ILE A 175 -14.13 -5.79 -15.81
CA ILE A 175 -15.37 -5.05 -15.51
C ILE A 175 -16.02 -4.54 -16.80
N PRO A 176 -17.34 -4.38 -16.86
CA PRO A 176 -18.04 -3.97 -18.07
C PRO A 176 -17.72 -2.53 -18.52
N GLU A 177 -17.31 -1.65 -17.60
CA GLU A 177 -16.88 -0.27 -17.87
C GLU A 177 -15.48 -0.19 -18.48
N LEU A 178 -14.75 -1.31 -18.48
CA LEU A 178 -13.40 -1.44 -19.01
C LEU A 178 -13.27 -2.68 -19.92
N PRO A 179 -14.05 -2.75 -21.01
CA PRO A 179 -14.00 -3.89 -21.90
C PRO A 179 -12.75 -3.85 -22.78
N ALA A 180 -12.25 -5.02 -23.16
CA ALA A 180 -11.22 -5.14 -24.18
C ALA A 180 -11.84 -5.32 -25.58
N LEU A 181 -11.05 -5.16 -26.63
CA LEU A 181 -11.42 -5.42 -28.02
C LEU A 181 -11.20 -6.90 -28.38
N SER A 182 -10.20 -7.54 -27.75
CA SER A 182 -9.83 -8.93 -28.03
C SER A 182 -9.14 -9.59 -26.84
N CYS A 183 -9.08 -10.93 -26.86
CA CYS A 183 -8.31 -11.70 -25.87
C CYS A 183 -6.81 -11.41 -25.97
N HIS A 184 -6.30 -11.16 -27.19
CA HIS A 184 -4.93 -10.73 -27.42
C HIS A 184 -4.61 -9.41 -26.70
N GLU A 185 -5.49 -8.41 -26.78
CA GLU A 185 -5.29 -7.12 -26.10
C GLU A 185 -5.20 -7.28 -24.58
N ILE A 186 -6.03 -8.14 -23.99
CA ILE A 186 -5.97 -8.42 -22.54
C ILE A 186 -4.62 -8.99 -22.17
N LYS A 187 -4.16 -10.02 -22.88
CA LYS A 187 -2.89 -10.67 -22.60
C LYS A 187 -1.69 -9.74 -22.83
N ALA A 188 -1.77 -8.87 -23.83
CA ALA A 188 -0.76 -7.85 -24.07
C ALA A 188 -0.71 -6.82 -22.92
N SER A 189 -1.87 -6.41 -22.39
CA SER A 189 -1.98 -5.48 -21.26
C SER A 189 -1.49 -6.07 -19.93
N ASP A 190 -1.97 -7.26 -19.58
CA ASP A 190 -1.82 -7.85 -18.25
C ASP A 190 -0.70 -8.90 -18.15
N GLY A 191 -0.16 -9.30 -19.30
CA GLY A 191 1.04 -10.10 -19.42
C GLY A 191 0.78 -11.61 -19.36
N LYS A 192 1.89 -12.36 -19.22
CA LYS A 192 1.93 -13.82 -19.39
C LYS A 192 1.15 -14.62 -18.34
N HIS A 193 0.82 -14.03 -17.20
CA HIS A 193 0.07 -14.69 -16.13
C HIS A 193 -1.45 -14.59 -16.29
N THR A 194 -1.93 -13.97 -17.37
CA THR A 194 -3.37 -13.91 -17.69
C THR A 194 -3.89 -15.31 -17.97
N ILE A 195 -4.92 -15.73 -17.22
CA ILE A 195 -5.51 -17.07 -17.33
C ILE A 195 -6.70 -17.10 -18.30
N SER A 196 -7.02 -18.27 -18.85
CA SER A 196 -8.25 -18.43 -19.63
C SER A 196 -9.48 -18.24 -18.75
N GLY A 197 -10.54 -17.64 -19.30
CA GLY A 197 -11.72 -17.29 -18.52
C GLY A 197 -12.69 -16.41 -19.29
N LYS A 198 -13.74 -15.93 -18.61
CA LYS A 198 -14.71 -14.99 -19.18
C LYS A 198 -14.27 -13.55 -18.94
N TYR A 199 -14.27 -12.74 -20.00
CA TYR A 199 -13.87 -11.33 -19.99
C TYR A 199 -14.91 -10.48 -20.71
N TRP A 200 -15.03 -9.22 -20.30
CA TRP A 200 -15.85 -8.22 -20.97
C TRP A 200 -15.14 -7.73 -22.23
N LEU A 201 -15.76 -7.98 -23.38
CA LEU A 201 -15.26 -7.54 -24.68
C LEU A 201 -16.28 -6.65 -25.40
N ASP A 202 -15.82 -5.56 -26.01
CA ASP A 202 -16.55 -4.77 -27.00
C ASP A 202 -15.71 -4.59 -28.28
N PRO A 203 -15.63 -5.64 -29.12
CA PRO A 203 -14.87 -5.62 -30.36
C PRO A 203 -15.37 -4.55 -31.35
N THR A 204 -16.65 -4.18 -31.23
CA THR A 204 -17.31 -3.24 -32.15
C THR A 204 -17.13 -1.78 -31.73
N ARG A 205 -16.62 -1.52 -30.52
CA ARG A 205 -16.52 -0.19 -29.91
C ARG A 205 -17.86 0.56 -29.90
N LYS A 206 -18.98 -0.16 -29.80
CA LYS A 206 -20.34 0.42 -29.78
C LYS A 206 -20.84 0.71 -28.36
N GLY A 207 -19.99 0.53 -27.35
CA GLY A 207 -20.34 0.63 -25.93
C GLY A 207 -21.14 -0.58 -25.43
N LYS A 208 -21.16 -1.68 -26.17
CA LYS A 208 -21.95 -2.89 -25.85
C LYS A 208 -21.05 -4.05 -25.49
N ALA A 209 -20.45 -3.97 -24.31
CA ALA A 209 -19.62 -5.03 -23.77
C ALA A 209 -20.41 -6.32 -23.57
N LYS A 210 -19.83 -7.45 -23.99
CA LYS A 210 -20.37 -8.78 -23.79
C LYS A 210 -19.36 -9.63 -23.03
N LEU A 211 -19.86 -10.48 -22.14
CA LEU A 211 -19.04 -11.43 -21.43
C LEU A 211 -18.73 -12.62 -22.34
N ILE A 212 -17.46 -12.78 -22.73
CA ILE A 212 -17.00 -13.78 -23.72
C ILE A 212 -15.85 -14.60 -23.12
N TYR A 213 -15.82 -15.90 -23.40
CA TYR A 213 -14.73 -16.75 -22.97
C TYR A 213 -13.49 -16.54 -23.86
N CYS A 214 -12.37 -16.17 -23.24
CA CYS A 214 -11.05 -16.07 -23.84
C CYS A 214 -10.19 -17.27 -23.46
N ASN A 215 -9.64 -17.94 -24.47
CA ASN A 215 -8.53 -18.86 -24.30
C ASN A 215 -7.22 -18.06 -24.38
N MET A 216 -6.56 -17.84 -23.24
CA MET A 216 -5.32 -17.05 -23.20
C MET A 216 -4.08 -17.82 -23.69
N VAL A 217 -4.18 -19.13 -23.89
CA VAL A 217 -3.09 -19.91 -24.53
C VAL A 217 -2.99 -19.53 -26.00
N ASN A 218 -4.13 -19.53 -26.69
CA ASN A 218 -4.22 -19.26 -28.13
C ASN A 218 -4.64 -17.81 -28.46
N GLU A 219 -4.97 -17.01 -27.44
CA GLU A 219 -5.35 -15.60 -27.55
C GLU A 219 -6.61 -15.36 -28.39
N VAL A 220 -7.49 -16.35 -28.43
CA VAL A 220 -8.77 -16.33 -29.17
C VAL A 220 -9.95 -16.45 -28.22
N TRP A 221 -11.07 -15.85 -28.61
CA TRP A 221 -12.34 -16.10 -27.97
C TRP A 221 -13.00 -17.38 -28.50
N ILE A 222 -13.80 -18.04 -27.67
CA ILE A 222 -14.64 -19.15 -28.08
C ILE A 222 -16.06 -18.61 -28.14
N SER A 223 -16.61 -18.48 -29.36
CA SER A 223 -18.05 -18.35 -29.51
C SER A 223 -18.67 -19.67 -29.07
N SER A 224 -19.59 -19.64 -28.10
CA SER A 224 -20.46 -20.79 -27.88
C SER A 224 -21.10 -21.14 -29.22
N SER A 225 -20.84 -22.35 -29.68
CA SER A 225 -21.24 -22.92 -30.96
C SER A 225 -22.73 -22.74 -31.24
N VAL A 226 -23.09 -21.63 -31.90
CA VAL A 226 -24.33 -21.49 -32.70
C VAL A 226 -24.12 -20.61 -33.95
N ASP A 227 -23.04 -19.83 -34.04
CA ASP A 227 -22.80 -18.92 -35.19
C ASP A 227 -21.63 -19.33 -36.12
N ALA A 228 -21.23 -20.61 -36.09
CA ALA A 228 -20.27 -21.15 -37.05
C ALA A 228 -20.90 -21.46 -38.43
N SER A 229 -22.20 -21.22 -38.61
CA SER A 229 -22.93 -21.53 -39.84
C SER A 229 -23.03 -20.36 -40.84
N LEU A 230 -22.41 -19.20 -40.57
CA LEU A 230 -22.46 -18.04 -41.49
C LEU A 230 -21.15 -17.72 -42.22
N LYS A 231 -20.27 -18.72 -42.37
CA LYS A 231 -19.10 -18.62 -43.25
C LYS A 231 -18.88 -19.94 -43.99
N LEU A 232 -19.77 -20.24 -44.94
CA LEU A 232 -19.54 -21.10 -46.11
C LEU A 232 -20.81 -21.09 -46.98
N LEU A 233 -21.12 -19.92 -47.56
CA LEU A 233 -21.87 -19.76 -48.83
C LEU A 233 -21.27 -18.54 -49.54
#